data_AF-A0ABD2YUY8-F1
#
_entry.id   AF-A0ABD2YUY8-F1
#
_cell.length_a   1.000
_cell.length_b   1.000
_cell.length_c   1.000
_cell.angle_alpha   90.00
_cell.angle_beta   90.00
_cell.angle_gamma   90.00
#
_symmetry.space_group_name_H-M   'P 1'
#
loop_
_entity.id
_entity.type
_entity.pdbx_description
1 polymer ?
#
loop_
_entity_poly.entity_id
_entity_poly.type
_entity_poly.pdbx_seq_one_letter_code
_entity_poly.pdbx_strand_id
1 'polypeptide(L)'
;MSDEELLWRASIVPRITEYPFNRTPKIAFMFLTRGSLPLAPLWEMFFKGHQGFFSIYLHTSPEFSHEPPQSSIFYKRRIPSKHVQWGRVTMIDAERCLLANALLDYSNERFILLSETCIPIFNFTTIYNYLINSNQSFLSTFDDPRPIGRGRYNKRTFPTITLSD
;
A
#
# COMPACT_ATOMS: atom_id res chain seq x y z
N MET A 1 -0.35 19.60 4.16
CA MET A 1 -1.17 19.20 3.02
C MET A 1 -2.45 18.61 3.57
N SER A 2 -3.61 19.09 3.12
CA SER A 2 -4.90 18.49 3.48
C SER A 2 -5.14 17.20 2.66
N ASP A 3 -6.06 16.34 3.11
CA ASP A 3 -6.42 15.14 2.35
C ASP A 3 -6.97 15.45 0.95
N GLU A 4 -7.74 16.53 0.82
CA GLU A 4 -8.27 16.99 -0.46
C GLU A 4 -7.16 17.41 -1.42
N GLU A 5 -6.20 18.19 -0.93
CA GLU A 5 -5.03 18.60 -1.73
C GLU A 5 -4.17 17.38 -2.12
N LEU A 6 -3.97 16.44 -1.20
CA LEU A 6 -3.24 15.20 -1.46
C LEU A 6 -3.91 14.36 -2.55
N LEU A 7 -5.21 14.10 -2.41
CA LEU A 7 -5.97 13.31 -3.38
C LEU A 7 -6.03 14.01 -4.74
N TRP A 8 -6.20 15.33 -4.76
CA TRP A 8 -6.15 16.12 -5.99
C TRP A 8 -4.79 15.94 -6.69
N ARG A 9 -3.66 16.14 -5.99
CA ARG A 9 -2.32 15.95 -6.56
C ARG A 9 -2.10 14.52 -7.05
N ALA A 10 -2.50 13.51 -6.27
CA ALA A 10 -2.35 12.11 -6.62
C ALA A 10 -3.20 11.68 -7.83
N SER A 11 -4.29 12.41 -8.11
CA SER A 11 -5.15 12.15 -9.28
C SER A 11 -4.61 12.75 -10.59
N ILE A 12 -3.57 13.58 -10.53
CA ILE A 12 -2.99 14.21 -11.72
C ILE A 12 -2.22 13.14 -12.51
N VAL A 13 -2.63 12.93 -13.76
CA VAL A 13 -1.94 12.05 -14.70
C VAL A 13 -0.83 12.85 -15.42
N PRO A 14 0.45 12.52 -15.23
CA PRO A 14 1.53 13.17 -15.95
C PRO A 14 1.37 12.92 -17.46
N ARG A 15 1.38 13.98 -18.27
CA ARG A 15 1.38 13.89 -19.74
C ARG A 15 2.80 13.86 -20.34
N ILE A 16 3.81 13.80 -19.48
CA ILE A 16 5.21 13.78 -19.89
C ILE A 16 5.55 12.36 -20.36
N THR A 17 5.98 12.23 -21.61
CA THR A 17 6.40 10.97 -22.22
C THR A 17 7.81 10.57 -21.81
N GLU A 18 8.70 11.53 -21.54
CA GLU A 18 10.09 11.31 -21.12
C GLU A 18 10.45 12.20 -19.94
N TYR A 19 10.89 11.60 -18.84
CA TYR A 19 11.33 12.35 -17.66
C TYR A 19 12.71 12.99 -17.91
N PRO A 20 12.97 14.21 -17.41
CA PRO A 20 14.25 14.90 -17.61
C PRO A 20 15.41 14.31 -16.78
N PHE A 21 15.23 13.13 -16.19
CA PHE A 21 16.20 12.43 -15.36
C PHE A 21 16.04 10.92 -15.51
N ASN A 22 17.13 10.17 -15.29
CA ASN A 22 17.08 8.72 -15.22
C ASN A 22 16.32 8.29 -13.97
N ARG A 23 15.13 7.73 -14.18
CA ARG A 23 14.27 7.20 -13.13
C ARG A 23 14.54 5.70 -12.99
N THR A 24 14.86 5.29 -11.76
CA THR A 24 14.85 3.86 -11.38
C THR A 24 13.43 3.50 -10.94
N PRO A 25 12.77 2.52 -11.56
CA PRO A 25 11.47 2.03 -11.10
C PRO A 25 11.53 1.59 -9.64
N LYS A 26 10.52 1.97 -8.86
CA LYS A 26 10.40 1.56 -7.45
C LYS A 26 9.13 0.79 -7.19
N ILE A 27 9.19 -0.02 -6.14
CA ILE A 27 8.02 -0.64 -5.53
C ILE A 27 7.66 0.12 -4.25
N ALA A 28 6.44 0.63 -4.17
CA ALA A 28 5.87 1.23 -2.98
C ALA A 28 5.31 0.15 -2.05
N PHE A 29 5.94 -0.03 -0.89
CA PHE A 29 5.45 -0.88 0.18
C PHE A 29 4.61 -0.03 1.14
N MET A 30 3.30 -0.27 1.13
CA MET A 30 2.31 0.48 1.89
C MET A 30 1.84 -0.38 3.05
N PHE A 31 2.29 -0.05 4.26
CA PHE A 31 1.95 -0.76 5.48
C PHE A 31 0.78 -0.07 6.16
N LEU A 32 -0.36 -0.74 6.24
CA LEU A 32 -1.51 -0.34 7.05
C LEU A 32 -1.48 -1.15 8.35
N THR A 33 -1.12 -0.50 9.46
CA THR A 33 -0.95 -1.19 10.75
C THR A 33 -1.75 -0.51 11.86
N ARG A 34 -2.03 -1.25 12.92
CA ARG A 34 -2.62 -0.67 14.14
C ARG A 34 -1.58 0.02 15.02
N GLY A 35 -0.34 -0.46 15.01
CA GLY A 35 0.74 0.03 15.88
C GLY A 35 2.11 -0.39 15.38
N SER A 36 2.92 -0.96 16.26
CA SER A 36 4.29 -1.39 15.94
C SER A 36 4.33 -2.46 14.85
N LEU A 37 5.47 -2.55 14.18
CA LEU A 37 5.79 -3.60 13.23
C LEU A 37 6.64 -4.66 13.92
N PRO A 38 6.05 -5.71 14.53
CA PRO A 38 6.82 -6.75 15.22
C PRO A 38 7.78 -7.48 14.28
N LEU A 39 7.44 -7.54 12.99
CA LEU A 39 8.23 -8.17 11.93
C LEU A 39 9.18 -7.18 11.23
N ALA A 40 9.37 -5.97 11.78
CA ALA A 40 10.30 -4.99 11.21
C ALA A 40 11.71 -5.54 10.98
N PRO A 41 12.33 -6.33 11.88
CA PRO A 41 13.66 -6.90 11.63
C PRO A 41 13.73 -7.78 10.37
N LEU A 42 12.68 -8.53 10.08
CA LEU A 42 12.61 -9.36 8.87
C LEU A 42 12.53 -8.49 7.62
N TRP A 43 11.72 -7.44 7.65
CA TRP A 43 11.65 -6.48 6.56
C TRP A 43 12.95 -5.70 6.40
N GLU A 44 13.63 -5.33 7.48
CA GLU A 44 14.97 -4.71 7.44
C GLU A 44 15.99 -5.61 6.74
N MET A 45 15.97 -6.92 7.00
CA MET A 45 16.78 -7.89 6.28
C MET A 45 16.40 -7.97 4.79
N PHE A 46 15.10 -7.99 4.49
CA PHE A 46 14.60 -8.05 3.12
C PHE A 46 15.03 -6.82 2.28
N PHE A 47 15.02 -5.62 2.86
CA PHE A 47 15.37 -4.38 2.15
C PHE A 47 16.87 -4.05 2.12
N LYS A 48 17.69 -4.76 2.90
CA LYS A 48 19.11 -4.45 3.06
C LYS A 48 19.86 -4.54 1.73
N GLY A 49 20.49 -3.43 1.32
CA GLY A 49 21.29 -3.36 0.09
C GLY A 49 20.50 -2.99 -1.16
N HIS A 50 19.19 -2.72 -1.03
CA HIS A 50 18.30 -2.42 -2.15
C HIS A 50 17.78 -0.97 -2.14
N GLN A 51 18.49 -0.07 -1.46
CA GLN A 51 18.14 1.35 -1.39
C GLN A 51 18.00 1.94 -2.80
N GLY A 52 16.92 2.69 -3.03
CA GLY A 52 16.62 3.31 -4.33
C GLY A 52 15.65 2.52 -5.20
N PHE A 53 15.39 1.24 -4.91
CA PHE A 53 14.45 0.38 -5.64
C PHE A 53 13.07 0.24 -4.97
N PHE A 54 12.89 0.86 -3.82
CA PHE A 54 11.64 0.80 -3.06
C PHE A 54 11.38 2.11 -2.32
N SER A 55 10.11 2.29 -1.97
CA SER A 55 9.63 3.35 -1.08
C SER A 55 8.73 2.72 -0.01
N ILE A 56 8.75 3.24 1.21
CA ILE A 56 7.96 2.71 2.33
C ILE A 56 7.04 3.79 2.86
N TYR A 57 5.77 3.44 3.04
CA TYR A 57 4.73 4.30 3.59
C TYR A 57 4.04 3.55 4.73
N LEU A 58 3.95 4.17 5.89
CA LEU A 58 3.31 3.62 7.08
C LEU A 58 2.08 4.43 7.44
N HIS A 59 0.92 3.78 7.49
CA HIS A 59 -0.27 4.32 8.12
C HIS A 59 -0.50 3.57 9.42
N THR A 60 -0.39 4.25 10.55
CA THR A 60 -0.54 3.68 11.90
C THR A 60 -1.67 4.36 12.66
N SER A 61 -2.16 3.78 13.77
CA SER A 61 -3.09 4.49 14.65
C SER A 61 -2.51 5.87 15.07
N PRO A 62 -3.29 6.96 15.08
CA PRO A 62 -2.83 8.26 15.59
C PRO A 62 -2.38 8.23 17.05
N GLU A 63 -2.90 7.29 17.85
CA GLU A 63 -2.50 7.06 19.24
C GLU A 63 -1.12 6.41 19.36
N PHE A 64 -0.63 5.79 18.29
CA PHE A 64 0.68 5.15 18.27
C PHE A 64 1.76 6.19 17.93
N SER A 65 2.55 6.55 18.93
CA SER A 65 3.55 7.63 18.86
C SER A 65 5.01 7.16 18.74
N HIS A 66 5.25 5.85 18.72
CA HIS A 66 6.61 5.32 18.64
C HIS A 66 7.20 5.53 17.25
N GLU A 67 8.33 6.24 17.19
CA GLU A 67 9.13 6.43 15.99
C GLU A 67 10.34 5.48 16.04
N PRO A 68 10.60 4.71 14.97
CA PRO A 68 11.79 3.86 14.88
C PRO A 68 13.10 4.67 15.00
N PRO A 69 14.22 4.05 15.38
CA PRO A 69 15.52 4.72 15.40
C PRO A 69 15.95 5.15 13.99
N GLN A 70 16.81 6.16 13.89
CA GLN A 70 17.26 6.71 12.59
C GLN A 70 17.94 5.69 11.68
N SER A 71 18.49 4.61 12.25
CA SER A 71 19.10 3.50 11.52
C SER A 71 18.07 2.57 10.85
N SER A 72 16.81 2.62 11.27
CA SER A 72 15.75 1.77 10.71
C SER A 72 15.28 2.29 9.35
N ILE A 73 15.00 1.37 8.44
CA ILE A 73 14.39 1.68 7.13
C ILE A 73 12.97 2.29 7.25
N PHE A 74 12.34 2.09 8.40
CA PHE A 74 11.01 2.62 8.74
C PHE A 74 11.05 4.04 9.36
N TYR A 75 12.23 4.59 9.64
CA TYR A 75 12.35 5.95 10.18
C TYR A 75 11.77 7.00 9.24
N LYS A 76 10.90 7.85 9.77
CA LYS A 76 10.18 8.93 9.06
C LYS A 76 9.40 8.42 7.84
N ARG A 77 8.89 7.20 7.90
CA ARG A 77 8.01 6.63 6.84
C ARG A 77 6.53 6.76 7.17
N ARG A 78 6.17 7.25 8.35
CA ARG A 78 4.78 7.47 8.76
C ARG A 78 4.14 8.63 8.00
N ILE A 79 3.03 8.36 7.33
CA ILE A 79 2.18 9.38 6.69
C ILE A 79 1.20 9.96 7.72
N PRO A 80 0.64 11.16 7.47
CA PRO A 80 -0.51 11.64 8.25
C PRO A 80 -1.63 10.57 8.25
N SER A 81 -1.95 10.06 9.44
CA SER A 81 -2.83 8.90 9.62
C SER A 81 -4.08 9.26 10.41
N LYS A 82 -5.18 8.52 10.18
CA LYS A 82 -6.46 8.68 10.87
C LYS A 82 -6.86 7.39 11.60
N HIS A 83 -7.86 7.46 12.46
CA HIS A 83 -8.39 6.26 13.11
C HIS A 83 -9.02 5.31 12.08
N VAL A 84 -8.61 4.05 12.13
CA VAL A 84 -9.12 2.97 11.27
C VAL A 84 -9.86 1.96 12.12
N GLN A 85 -11.03 1.55 11.65
CA GLN A 85 -11.84 0.52 12.26
C GLN A 85 -11.99 -0.66 11.30
N TRP A 86 -11.81 -1.87 11.83
CA TRP A 86 -11.92 -3.07 11.03
C TRP A 86 -13.33 -3.23 10.43
N GLY A 87 -13.40 -3.56 9.15
CA GLY A 87 -14.66 -3.76 8.43
C GLY A 87 -15.47 -2.48 8.20
N ARG A 88 -14.88 -1.29 8.41
CA ARG A 88 -15.52 0.01 8.18
C ARG A 88 -14.88 0.72 6.99
N VAL A 89 -15.58 1.72 6.46
CA VAL A 89 -15.14 2.56 5.34
C VAL A 89 -13.81 3.27 5.65
N THR A 90 -13.51 3.54 6.91
CA THR A 90 -12.25 4.15 7.33
C THR A 90 -11.01 3.34 6.96
N MET A 91 -11.15 2.01 6.76
CA MET A 91 -10.06 1.18 6.25
C MET A 91 -9.75 1.50 4.79
N ILE A 92 -10.79 1.71 3.97
CA ILE A 92 -10.66 2.14 2.56
C ILE A 92 -10.06 3.54 2.51
N ASP A 93 -10.46 4.45 3.40
CA ASP A 93 -9.90 5.80 3.46
C ASP A 93 -8.39 5.78 3.78
N ALA A 94 -7.95 4.91 4.69
CA ALA A 94 -6.54 4.74 5.01
C ALA A 94 -5.73 4.14 3.85
N GLU A 95 -6.27 3.14 3.15
CA GLU A 95 -5.67 2.59 1.93
C GLU A 95 -5.53 3.65 0.83
N ARG A 96 -6.57 4.48 0.63
CA ARG A 96 -6.54 5.61 -0.30
C ARG A 96 -5.48 6.64 0.09
N CYS A 97 -5.32 6.92 1.38
CA CYS A 97 -4.30 7.85 1.88
C CYS A 97 -2.88 7.31 1.63
N LEU A 98 -2.63 6.02 1.91
CA LEU A 98 -1.38 5.35 1.59
C LEU A 98 -1.05 5.42 0.10
N LEU A 99 -2.02 5.05 -0.74
CA LEU A 99 -1.87 5.07 -2.19
C LEU A 99 -1.60 6.49 -2.71
N ALA A 100 -2.33 7.49 -2.21
CA ALA A 100 -2.16 8.87 -2.64
C ALA A 100 -0.77 9.41 -2.29
N ASN A 101 -0.26 9.14 -1.07
CA ASN A 101 1.11 9.50 -0.71
C ASN A 101 2.16 8.77 -1.57
N ALA A 102 1.90 7.50 -1.91
CA ALA A 102 2.77 6.71 -2.76
C ALA A 102 2.80 7.22 -4.21
N LEU A 103 1.67 7.70 -4.74
CA LEU A 103 1.55 8.26 -6.09
C LEU A 103 2.31 9.59 -6.26
N LEU A 104 2.60 10.31 -5.18
CA LEU A 104 3.41 11.54 -5.25
C LEU A 104 4.88 11.29 -5.61
N ASP A 105 5.42 10.10 -5.34
CA ASP A 105 6.72 9.69 -5.87
C ASP A 105 6.50 9.06 -7.24
N TYR A 106 6.71 9.89 -8.28
CA TYR A 106 6.68 9.46 -9.67
C TYR A 106 7.73 8.40 -9.99
N SER A 107 8.56 7.90 -9.07
CA SER A 107 9.43 6.74 -9.27
C SER A 107 8.72 5.41 -8.99
N ASN A 108 7.64 5.42 -8.22
CA ASN A 108 6.86 4.23 -7.89
C ASN A 108 6.06 3.74 -9.10
N GLU A 109 6.22 2.46 -9.45
CA GLU A 109 5.50 1.80 -10.56
C GLU A 109 4.63 0.63 -10.12
N ARG A 110 4.91 0.08 -8.94
CA ARG A 110 4.16 -1.02 -8.34
C ARG A 110 3.85 -0.67 -6.89
N PHE A 111 2.70 -1.11 -6.42
CA PHE A 111 2.16 -0.76 -5.11
C PHE A 111 1.73 -2.04 -4.41
N ILE A 112 2.26 -2.29 -3.22
CA ILE A 112 1.96 -3.47 -2.41
C ILE A 112 1.35 -3.00 -1.11
N LEU A 113 0.12 -3.43 -0.82
CA LEU A 113 -0.54 -3.19 0.45
C LEU A 113 -0.26 -4.35 1.41
N LEU A 114 0.19 -4.02 2.62
CA LEU A 114 0.63 -4.97 3.65
C LEU A 114 0.05 -4.60 5.02
N SER A 115 -0.13 -5.61 5.87
CA SER A 115 -0.43 -5.43 7.29
C SER A 115 0.80 -5.76 8.15
N GLU A 116 0.70 -5.52 9.46
CA GLU A 116 1.76 -5.81 10.43
C GLU A 116 2.16 -7.30 10.52
N THR A 117 1.33 -8.22 10.00
CA THR A 117 1.58 -9.67 10.02
C THR A 117 2.08 -10.24 8.69
N CYS A 118 2.19 -9.42 7.64
CA CYS A 118 2.65 -9.89 6.34
C CYS A 118 4.18 -10.12 6.33
N ILE A 119 4.60 -11.15 5.61
CA ILE A 119 6.02 -11.46 5.36
C ILE A 119 6.28 -11.71 3.86
N PRO A 120 7.45 -11.33 3.33
CA PRO A 120 7.93 -11.81 2.05
C PRO A 120 8.33 -13.28 2.14
N ILE A 121 7.99 -14.06 1.12
CA ILE A 121 8.37 -15.48 0.99
C ILE A 121 9.50 -15.73 -0.02
N PHE A 122 9.86 -14.69 -0.78
CA PHE A 122 11.00 -14.68 -1.70
C PHE A 122 11.91 -13.48 -1.38
N ASN A 123 13.16 -13.52 -1.83
CA ASN A 123 14.09 -12.41 -1.64
C ASN A 123 13.68 -11.17 -2.47
N PHE A 124 14.26 -10.01 -2.13
CA PHE A 124 13.91 -8.73 -2.76
C PHE A 124 14.14 -8.76 -4.27
N THR A 125 15.29 -9.22 -4.73
CA THR A 125 15.64 -9.26 -6.16
C THR A 125 14.61 -10.06 -6.97
N THR A 126 14.18 -11.22 -6.47
CA THR A 126 13.15 -12.04 -7.11
C THR A 126 11.83 -11.28 -7.22
N ILE A 127 11.33 -10.71 -6.11
CA ILE A 127 10.06 -9.98 -6.09
C ILE A 127 10.14 -8.73 -6.98
N TYR A 128 11.22 -7.97 -6.87
CA TYR A 128 11.43 -6.75 -7.63
C TYR A 128 11.44 -7.01 -9.14
N ASN A 129 12.26 -7.95 -9.59
CA ASN A 129 12.36 -8.29 -11.01
C ASN A 129 11.04 -8.83 -11.56
N TYR A 130 10.31 -9.64 -10.78
CA TYR A 130 9.02 -10.16 -11.20
C TYR A 130 7.98 -9.05 -11.37
N LEU A 131 7.85 -8.17 -10.36
CA LEU A 131 6.81 -7.14 -10.36
C LEU A 131 7.08 -6.03 -11.37
N ILE A 132 8.31 -5.52 -11.46
CA ILE A 132 8.66 -4.44 -12.39
C ILE A 132 8.53 -4.87 -13.85
N ASN A 133 8.90 -6.11 -14.18
CA ASN A 133 8.81 -6.62 -15.56
C ASN A 133 7.42 -7.17 -15.92
N SER A 134 6.50 -7.32 -14.97
CA SER A 134 5.13 -7.77 -15.24
C SER A 134 4.29 -6.66 -15.88
N ASN A 135 3.48 -6.98 -16.89
CA ASN A 135 2.47 -6.08 -17.45
C ASN A 135 1.10 -6.21 -16.77
N GLN A 136 1.00 -6.97 -15.68
CA GLN A 136 -0.24 -7.29 -14.98
C GLN A 136 -0.28 -6.71 -13.57
N SER A 137 -1.51 -6.46 -13.10
CA SER A 137 -1.81 -6.19 -11.69
C SER A 137 -2.39 -7.45 -11.04
N PHE A 138 -1.99 -7.72 -9.81
CA PHE A 138 -2.39 -8.93 -9.08
C PHE A 138 -3.45 -8.58 -8.03
N LEU A 139 -4.72 -8.84 -8.35
CA LEU A 139 -5.84 -8.66 -7.42
C LEU A 139 -6.53 -10.00 -7.21
N SER A 140 -6.71 -10.40 -5.95
CA SER A 140 -7.53 -11.56 -5.63
C SER A 140 -8.99 -11.12 -5.56
N THR A 141 -9.77 -11.52 -6.57
CA THR A 141 -11.22 -11.34 -6.59
C THR A 141 -11.86 -12.70 -6.66
N PHE A 142 -12.77 -12.98 -5.74
CA PHE A 142 -13.50 -14.24 -5.69
C PHE A 142 -14.91 -13.97 -5.19
N ASP A 143 -15.86 -14.75 -5.67
CA ASP A 143 -17.22 -14.74 -5.18
C ASP A 143 -17.41 -15.92 -4.21
N ASP A 144 -17.59 -15.61 -2.93
CA ASP A 144 -17.81 -16.61 -1.89
C ASP A 144 -19.26 -16.54 -1.40
N PRO A 145 -20.10 -17.55 -1.70
CA PRO A 145 -21.51 -17.53 -1.32
C PRO A 145 -21.74 -17.71 0.19
N ARG A 146 -20.71 -18.09 0.96
CA ARG A 146 -20.80 -18.33 2.40
C ARG A 146 -20.98 -17.03 3.19
N PRO A 147 -21.31 -17.10 4.49
CA PRO A 147 -21.45 -15.91 5.34
C PRO A 147 -20.22 -14.98 5.36
N ILE A 148 -19.03 -15.53 5.11
CA ILE A 148 -17.77 -14.77 5.11
C ILE A 148 -17.52 -13.96 3.82
N GLY A 149 -18.23 -14.26 2.73
CA GLY A 149 -18.22 -13.48 1.49
C GLY A 149 -19.50 -12.68 1.34
N ARG A 150 -20.43 -13.17 0.51
CA ARG A 150 -21.73 -12.52 0.22
C ARG A 150 -22.53 -12.17 1.48
N GLY A 151 -22.44 -12.99 2.54
CA GLY A 151 -23.14 -12.73 3.80
C GLY A 151 -22.65 -11.51 4.59
N ARG A 152 -21.48 -10.95 4.26
CA ARG A 152 -20.98 -9.70 4.88
C ARG A 152 -21.66 -8.45 4.34
N TYR A 153 -22.22 -8.52 3.13
CA TYR A 153 -22.85 -7.37 2.50
C TYR A 153 -24.30 -7.22 2.94
N ASN A 154 -24.77 -5.98 2.97
CA ASN A 154 -26.17 -5.70 3.26
C ASN A 154 -27.01 -6.26 2.11
N LYS A 155 -28.01 -7.11 2.43
CA LYS A 155 -28.93 -7.65 1.42
C LYS A 155 -29.70 -6.55 0.68
N ARG A 156 -29.85 -5.36 1.25
CA ARG A 156 -30.49 -4.22 0.57
C ARG A 156 -29.59 -3.58 -0.49
N THR A 157 -28.30 -3.89 -0.52
CA THR A 157 -27.33 -3.42 -1.52
C THR A 157 -26.87 -4.56 -2.44
N PHE A 158 -27.72 -5.56 -2.68
CA PHE A 158 -27.42 -6.57 -3.69
C PHE A 158 -27.23 -5.88 -5.05
N PRO A 159 -26.21 -6.27 -5.85
CA PRO A 159 -26.01 -5.72 -7.18
C PRO A 159 -27.23 -5.99 -8.06
N THR A 160 -27.60 -4.99 -8.87
CA THR A 160 -28.64 -5.13 -9.90
C THR A 160 -28.19 -6.03 -11.05
N ILE A 161 -26.88 -6.21 -11.21
CA ILE A 161 -26.27 -7.04 -12.25
C ILE A 161 -26.29 -8.49 -11.78
N THR A 162 -26.95 -9.36 -12.54
CA THR A 162 -26.88 -10.80 -12.37
C THR A 162 -25.62 -11.35 -13.03
N LEU A 163 -24.92 -12.27 -12.36
CA LEU A 163 -23.88 -13.06 -13.01
C LEU A 163 -24.57 -13.91 -14.08
N SER A 164 -24.23 -13.70 -15.35
CA SER A 164 -24.59 -14.60 -16.44
C SER A 164 -23.70 -15.85 -16.35
N ASP A 165 -24.32 -17.02 -16.53
CA ASP A 165 -23.63 -18.32 -16.60
C ASP A 165 -22.60 -18.38 -17.74
#